data_AF-A0A1D1UB78-F1
#
_entry.id   AF-A0A1D1UB78-F1
#
_cell.length_a   1.000
_cell.length_b   1.000
_cell.length_c   1.000
_cell.angle_alpha   90.00
_cell.angle_beta   90.00
_cell.angle_gamma   90.00
#
_symmetry.space_group_name_H-M   'P 1'
#
loop_
_entity.id
_entity.type
_entity.pdbx_description
1 polymer ?
#
loop_
_entity_poly.entity_id
_entity_poly.type
_entity_poly.pdbx_seq_one_letter_code
_entity_poly.pdbx_strand_id
1 'polypeptide(L)'
;MTNVRETTDGNLGKQLTLRYANLDGIKSKTEEVKAWTEKGSVDIGAFVETMADDTVTDGLIADLQKYSVYRKDRAGGTVAVIAREELHMLRVDEYEVEGLELLWLKVVG
;
A
#
# COMPACT_ATOMS: atom_id res chain seq x y z
N MET A 1 14.13 -7.14 -6.35
CA MET A 1 13.96 -7.50 -4.92
C MET A 1 15.29 -7.22 -4.23
N THR A 2 15.36 -6.17 -3.41
CA THR A 2 16.59 -5.82 -2.70
C THR A 2 16.36 -6.10 -1.23
N ASN A 3 16.94 -7.20 -0.74
CA ASN A 3 16.91 -7.52 0.69
C ASN A 3 18.03 -6.72 1.34
N VAL A 4 17.69 -5.65 2.05
CA VAL A 4 18.64 -4.92 2.89
C VAL A 4 18.84 -5.73 4.17
N ARG A 5 20.06 -6.22 4.39
CA ARG A 5 20.48 -6.84 5.65
C ARG A 5 21.38 -5.86 6.38
N GLU A 6 20.88 -5.29 7.46
CA GLU A 6 21.72 -4.72 8.51
C GLU A 6 21.76 -5.68 9.70
N THR A 7 22.95 -5.91 10.21
CA THR A 7 23.27 -6.77 11.35
C THR A 7 23.58 -5.91 12.55
N THR A 8 22.79 -6.02 13.62
CA THR A 8 23.20 -5.69 14.99
C THR A 8 22.35 -6.52 15.96
N ASP A 9 23.01 -7.14 16.94
CA ASP A 9 22.47 -8.16 17.85
C ASP A 9 21.32 -7.65 18.75
N GLY A 10 20.26 -8.46 18.89
CA GLY A 10 19.25 -8.33 19.96
C GLY A 10 17.81 -8.18 19.46
N ASN A 11 17.15 -9.32 19.18
CA ASN A 11 15.74 -9.42 18.74
C ASN A 11 15.35 -8.37 17.69
N LEU A 12 15.66 -8.66 16.42
CA LEU A 12 14.99 -7.99 15.30
C LEU A 12 13.49 -8.05 15.58
N GLY A 13 12.87 -6.88 15.77
CA GLY A 13 11.41 -6.78 15.84
C GLY A 13 10.76 -7.47 14.65
N LYS A 14 9.44 -7.67 14.71
CA LYS A 14 8.70 -8.37 13.64
C LYS A 14 9.14 -7.85 12.26
N GLN A 15 9.69 -8.75 11.43
CA GLN A 15 10.06 -8.41 10.07
C GLN A 15 8.80 -8.08 9.27
N LEU A 16 8.76 -6.89 8.67
CA LEU A 16 7.65 -6.45 7.83
C LEU A 16 7.96 -6.73 6.35
N THR A 17 6.92 -7.10 5.61
CA THR A 17 6.96 -7.34 4.18
C THR A 17 6.32 -6.17 3.44
N LEU A 18 7.15 -5.43 2.70
CA LEU A 18 6.71 -4.39 1.78
C LEU A 18 6.55 -4.98 0.37
N ARG A 19 5.41 -4.72 -0.29
CA ARG A 19 5.21 -4.99 -1.71
C ARG A 19 4.97 -3.70 -2.47
N TYR A 20 5.55 -3.61 -3.65
CA TYR A 20 5.30 -2.53 -4.59
C TYR A 20 4.82 -3.10 -5.92
N ALA A 21 3.82 -2.46 -6.55
CA ALA A 21 3.40 -2.80 -7.91
C ALA A 21 2.85 -1.57 -8.64
N ASN A 22 3.16 -1.46 -9.93
CA ASN A 22 2.35 -0.69 -10.86
C ASN A 22 1.18 -1.59 -11.29
N LEU A 23 -0.06 -1.13 -11.07
CA LEU A 23 -1.24 -1.94 -11.31
C LEU A 23 -1.82 -1.78 -12.71
N ASP A 24 -1.48 -0.70 -13.44
CA ASP A 24 -2.06 -0.37 -14.74
C ASP A 24 -3.59 -0.54 -14.76
N GLY A 25 -4.24 -0.04 -13.70
CA GLY A 25 -5.65 -0.23 -13.39
C GLY A 25 -5.95 -1.39 -12.45
N ILE A 26 -6.37 -1.06 -11.21
CA ILE A 26 -6.72 -2.02 -10.15
C ILE A 26 -7.82 -3.00 -10.57
N LYS A 27 -8.80 -2.57 -11.36
CA LYS A 27 -9.90 -3.43 -11.83
C LYS A 27 -9.38 -4.68 -12.54
N SER A 28 -8.27 -4.58 -13.27
CA SER A 28 -7.64 -5.71 -13.97
C SER A 28 -6.76 -6.59 -13.06
N LYS A 29 -6.38 -6.09 -11.88
CA LYS A 29 -5.42 -6.72 -10.94
C LYS A 29 -6.02 -7.13 -9.60
N THR A 30 -7.33 -6.91 -9.40
CA THR A 30 -8.06 -7.17 -8.14
C THR A 30 -7.71 -8.52 -7.51
N GLU A 31 -7.74 -9.62 -8.29
CA GLU A 31 -7.47 -10.96 -7.75
C GLU A 31 -6.00 -11.18 -7.37
N GLU A 32 -5.07 -10.55 -8.09
CA GLU A 32 -3.64 -10.59 -7.77
C GLU A 32 -3.35 -9.84 -6.45
N VAL A 33 -3.91 -8.63 -6.30
CA VAL A 33 -3.78 -7.83 -5.08
C VAL A 33 -4.45 -8.52 -3.89
N LYS A 34 -5.66 -9.07 -4.06
CA LYS A 34 -6.34 -9.87 -3.04
C LYS A 34 -5.49 -11.05 -2.60
N ALA A 35 -4.91 -11.82 -3.54
CA ALA A 35 -4.08 -12.97 -3.21
C ALA A 35 -2.85 -12.60 -2.35
N TRP A 36 -2.30 -11.39 -2.51
CA TRP A 36 -1.23 -10.90 -1.63
C TRP A 36 -1.73 -10.65 -0.21
N THR A 37 -2.90 -10.01 -0.09
CA THR A 37 -3.50 -9.64 1.20
C THR A 37 -4.09 -10.82 1.98
N GLU A 38 -4.73 -11.77 1.30
CA GLU A 38 -5.40 -12.93 1.92
C GLU A 38 -4.41 -13.93 2.51
N LYS A 39 -3.26 -14.11 1.85
CA LYS A 39 -2.19 -15.00 2.33
C LYS A 39 -1.39 -14.38 3.47
N GLY A 40 -1.70 -13.15 3.88
CA GLY A 40 -0.87 -12.37 4.81
C GLY A 40 0.56 -12.19 4.29
N SER A 41 0.76 -12.25 2.97
CA SER A 41 2.09 -12.22 2.35
C SER A 41 2.66 -10.81 2.18
N VAL A 42 1.92 -9.82 2.68
CA VAL A 42 2.26 -8.41 2.68
C VAL A 42 1.81 -7.79 4.01
N ASP A 43 2.65 -6.94 4.58
CA ASP A 43 2.31 -6.11 5.73
C ASP A 43 1.96 -4.69 5.27
N ILE A 44 2.68 -4.20 4.25
CA ILE A 44 2.44 -2.91 3.60
C ILE A 44 2.52 -3.08 2.07
N GLY A 45 1.48 -2.66 1.34
CA GLY A 45 1.46 -2.63 -0.12
C GLY A 45 1.48 -1.19 -0.62
N ALA A 46 2.29 -0.89 -1.63
CA ALA A 46 2.34 0.41 -2.30
C ALA A 46 2.08 0.24 -3.79
N PHE A 47 1.05 0.91 -4.29
CA PHE A 47 0.50 0.72 -5.61
C PHE A 47 0.45 2.04 -6.37
N VAL A 48 0.89 2.02 -7.62
CA VAL A 48 0.82 3.17 -8.54
C VAL A 48 0.01 2.79 -9.77
N GLU A 49 -0.45 3.79 -10.52
CA GLU A 49 -1.33 3.61 -11.68
C GLU A 49 -2.54 2.75 -11.32
N THR A 50 -3.14 2.99 -10.14
CA THR A 50 -4.32 2.19 -9.76
C THR A 50 -5.52 2.53 -10.65
N MET A 51 -5.52 3.69 -11.32
CA MET A 51 -6.58 4.21 -12.19
C MET A 51 -7.96 4.06 -11.53
N ALA A 52 -8.00 4.30 -10.22
CA ALA A 52 -9.20 4.13 -9.43
C ALA A 52 -10.14 5.30 -9.70
N ASP A 53 -11.22 5.02 -10.42
CA ASP A 53 -12.32 5.96 -10.62
C ASP A 53 -13.30 5.91 -9.43
N ASP A 54 -14.34 6.75 -9.47
CA ASP A 54 -15.38 6.85 -8.44
C ASP A 54 -16.14 5.54 -8.17
N THR A 55 -15.99 4.52 -9.05
CA THR A 55 -16.61 3.20 -8.87
C THR A 55 -15.70 2.21 -8.13
N VAL A 56 -14.41 2.52 -7.98
CA VAL A 56 -13.46 1.69 -7.24
C VAL A 56 -13.56 2.03 -5.76
N THR A 57 -14.16 1.12 -4.99
CA THR A 57 -14.17 1.18 -3.53
C THR A 57 -12.87 0.64 -2.95
N ASP A 58 -12.53 1.03 -1.72
CA ASP A 58 -11.34 0.51 -1.04
C ASP A 58 -11.39 -1.00 -0.82
N GLY A 59 -12.60 -1.57 -0.72
CA GLY A 59 -12.81 -3.02 -0.66
C GLY A 59 -12.41 -3.78 -1.93
N LEU A 60 -12.23 -3.10 -3.07
CA LEU A 60 -11.62 -3.69 -4.26
C LEU A 60 -10.09 -3.70 -4.19
N ILE A 61 -9.49 -2.84 -3.35
CA ILE A 61 -8.04 -2.75 -3.16
C ILE A 61 -7.58 -3.75 -2.10
N ALA A 62 -8.26 -3.81 -0.95
CA ALA A 62 -7.92 -4.74 0.12
C ALA A 62 -9.12 -5.11 1.02
N ASP A 63 -8.98 -6.21 1.77
CA ASP A 63 -9.91 -6.59 2.84
C ASP A 63 -9.82 -5.59 4.00
N LEU A 64 -10.85 -4.76 4.15
CA LEU A 64 -10.90 -3.68 5.13
C LEU A 64 -10.98 -4.14 6.58
N GLN A 65 -11.20 -5.43 6.85
CA GLN A 65 -11.09 -5.97 8.22
C GLN A 65 -9.64 -6.28 8.61
N LYS A 66 -8.73 -6.33 7.64
CA LYS A 66 -7.33 -6.71 7.82
C LYS A 66 -6.36 -5.60 7.46
N TYR A 67 -6.77 -4.68 6.60
CA TYR A 67 -5.92 -3.61 6.10
C TYR A 67 -6.65 -2.28 6.09
N SER A 68 -5.95 -1.23 6.49
CA SER A 68 -6.34 0.15 6.19
C SER A 68 -5.85 0.53 4.79
N VAL A 69 -6.65 1.30 4.06
CA VAL A 69 -6.36 1.76 2.70
C VAL A 69 -6.20 3.28 2.70
N TYR A 70 -5.13 3.77 2.09
CA TYR A 70 -4.84 5.19 1.89
C TYR A 70 -4.59 5.41 0.42
N ARG A 71 -5.29 6.36 -0.20
CA ARG A 71 -5.15 6.61 -1.63
C ARG A 71 -5.28 8.09 -1.93
N LYS A 72 -4.60 8.50 -2.99
CA LYS A 72 -4.74 9.82 -3.60
C LYS A 72 -5.17 9.62 -5.04
N ASP A 73 -6.38 10.08 -5.34
CA ASP A 73 -7.00 9.92 -6.65
C ASP A 73 -6.98 11.22 -7.44
N ARG A 74 -6.60 11.10 -8.72
CA ARG A 74 -6.69 12.18 -9.70
C ARG A 74 -7.03 11.61 -11.07
N ALA A 75 -7.67 12.43 -11.91
CA ALA A 75 -7.87 12.12 -13.32
C ALA A 75 -6.51 11.90 -14.02
N GLY A 76 -6.16 10.64 -14.30
CA GLY A 76 -4.96 10.24 -15.04
C GLY A 76 -3.77 9.77 -14.20
N GLY A 77 -3.88 9.70 -12.87
CA GLY A 77 -2.83 9.20 -11.99
C GLY A 77 -3.39 8.85 -10.61
N THR A 78 -2.99 7.70 -10.06
CA THR A 78 -3.56 7.22 -8.80
C THR A 78 -2.54 6.41 -8.02
N VAL A 79 -2.34 6.76 -6.75
CA VAL A 79 -1.47 6.01 -5.83
C VAL A 79 -2.28 5.51 -4.64
N ALA A 80 -2.01 4.28 -4.21
CA ALA A 80 -2.63 3.69 -3.03
C ALA A 80 -1.58 2.99 -2.17
N VAL A 81 -1.74 3.07 -0.86
CA VAL A 81 -0.99 2.31 0.12
C VAL A 81 -1.97 1.55 1.00
N ILE A 82 -1.71 0.27 1.19
CA ILE A 82 -2.41 -0.55 2.17
C ILE A 82 -1.45 -0.90 3.29
N ALA A 83 -1.93 -0.91 4.52
CA ALA A 83 -1.16 -1.34 5.68
C ALA A 83 -2.04 -2.25 6.54
N ARG A 84 -1.49 -3.33 7.10
CA ARG A 84 -2.26 -4.17 8.01
C ARG A 84 -2.79 -3.35 9.18
N GLU A 85 -4.00 -3.67 9.64
CA GLU A 85 -4.68 -3.03 10.78
C GLU A 85 -3.83 -3.03 12.07
N GLU A 86 -2.99 -4.05 12.26
CA GLU A 86 -2.05 -4.13 13.40
C GLU A 86 -0.92 -3.10 13.34
N LEU A 87 -0.70 -2.46 12.19
CA LEU A 87 0.26 -1.38 12.02
C LEU A 87 -0.44 -0.04 12.23
N HIS A 88 0.01 0.72 13.22
CA HIS A 88 -0.56 2.01 13.55
C HIS A 88 -0.06 3.10 12.61
N MET A 89 -1.01 3.74 11.95
CA MET A 89 -0.75 4.90 11.12
C MET A 89 -0.78 6.19 11.95
N LEU A 90 0.37 6.86 12.02
CA LEU A 90 0.52 8.09 12.80
C LEU A 90 0.31 9.36 11.98
N ARG A 91 0.58 9.31 10.67
CA ARG A 91 0.47 10.47 9.80
C ARG A 91 0.32 10.07 8.33
N VAL A 92 -0.56 10.79 7.65
CA VAL A 92 -0.74 10.75 6.20
C VAL A 92 -0.62 12.18 5.71
N ASP A 93 0.30 12.44 4.78
CA ASP A 93 0.42 13.73 4.11
C ASP A 93 0.29 13.53 2.61
N GLU A 94 -0.60 14.31 2.00
CA GLU A 94 -0.74 14.42 0.57
C GLU A 94 0.04 15.65 0.10
N TYR A 95 0.88 15.48 -0.91
CA TYR A 95 1.62 16.60 -1.49
C TYR A 95 1.09 16.88 -2.89
N GLU A 96 0.86 18.16 -3.18
CA GLU A 96 0.62 18.67 -4.52
C GLU A 96 1.98 19.03 -5.12
N VAL A 97 2.51 18.15 -5.97
CA VAL A 97 3.74 18.39 -6.72
C VAL A 97 3.38 18.31 -8.20
N GLU A 98 3.75 19.34 -8.96
CA GLU A 98 3.43 19.39 -10.38
C GLU A 98 4.01 18.19 -11.13
N GLY A 99 3.14 17.40 -11.77
CA GLY A 99 3.52 16.20 -12.50
C GLY A 99 3.85 14.98 -11.64
N LEU A 100 3.58 14.99 -10.33
CA LEU A 100 3.81 13.84 -9.44
C LEU A 100 2.66 13.63 -8.43
N GLU A 101 2.20 12.39 -8.36
CA GLU A 101 1.29 11.90 -7.33
C GLU A 101 2.10 11.36 -6.15
N LEU A 102 2.05 12.06 -5.01
CA LEU A 102 2.82 11.71 -3.83
C LEU A 102 1.95 11.59 -2.57
N LEU A 103 2.06 10.42 -1.94
CA LEU A 103 1.45 10.10 -0.67
C LEU A 103 2.56 9.69 0.31
N TRP A 104 2.65 10.38 1.44
CA TRP A 104 3.60 10.06 2.49
C TRP A 104 2.88 9.49 3.71
N LEU A 105 3.39 8.38 4.23
CA LEU A 105 2.80 7.66 5.36
C LEU A 105 3.85 7.41 6.43
N LYS A 106 3.49 7.67 7.69
CA LYS A 106 4.22 7.20 8.87
C LYS A 106 3.50 6.02 9.51
N VAL A 107 4.03 4.83 9.28
CA VAL A 107 3.56 3.57 9.84
C VAL A 107 4.45 3.18 11.04
N VAL A 108 3.86 2.73 12.14
CA VAL A 108 4.56 2.21 13.32
C VAL A 108 3.92 0.89 13.73
N GLY A 109 4.73 -0.14 13.98
CA GLY A 109 4.29 -1.47 14.44
C GLY A 109 4.85 -1.82 15.80
#